data_AF-A0A4Y9UNM8-F1
#
_entry.id   AF-A0A4Y9UNM8-F1
#
_cell.length_a   1.000
_cell.length_b   1.000
_cell.length_c   1.000
_cell.angle_alpha   90.00
_cell.angle_beta   90.00
_cell.angle_gamma   90.00
#
_symmetry.space_group_name_H-M   'P 1'
#
loop_
_entity.id
_entity.type
_entity.pdbx_description
1 polymer ?
#
loop_
_entity_poly.entity_id
_entity_poly.type
_entity_poly.pdbx_seq_one_letter_code
_entity_poly.pdbx_strand_id
1 'polypeptide(L)'
;MAHSSHFLQLVAGACAASAAVFGSVAARLRAEESNPPPETTTIRLAKKPSICIAPQYVVSDLLNAEGISKLVYVESDAGVEQTKAIAKGDIDITRVRPQIFRLFFRAAESANRTSR
;
A
#
# COMPACT_ATOMS: atom_id res chain seq x y z
N MET A 1 -35.60 -12.79 -40.61
CA MET A 1 -34.48 -11.81 -40.73
C MET A 1 -34.43 -10.75 -39.61
N ALA A 2 -35.32 -10.75 -38.60
CA ALA A 2 -35.29 -9.75 -37.52
C ALA A 2 -34.32 -10.08 -36.34
N HIS A 3 -33.96 -11.35 -36.15
CA HIS A 3 -33.15 -11.79 -35.00
C HIS A 3 -31.67 -11.37 -35.09
N SER A 4 -31.14 -11.18 -36.31
CA SER A 4 -29.73 -10.84 -36.53
C SER A 4 -29.39 -9.37 -36.21
N SER A 5 -30.37 -8.46 -36.29
CA SER A 5 -30.16 -7.02 -36.05
C SER A 5 -30.00 -6.70 -34.56
N HIS A 6 -30.83 -7.32 -33.71
CA HIS A 6 -30.75 -7.14 -32.26
C HIS A 6 -29.48 -7.74 -31.66
N PHE A 7 -28.99 -8.86 -32.22
CA PHE A 7 -27.74 -9.47 -31.79
C PHE A 7 -26.52 -8.58 -32.08
N LEU A 8 -26.46 -7.97 -33.28
CA LEU A 8 -25.40 -7.00 -33.60
C LEU A 8 -25.46 -5.75 -32.71
N GLN A 9 -26.66 -5.25 -32.41
CA GLN A 9 -26.83 -4.09 -31.52
C GLN A 9 -26.37 -4.38 -30.07
N LEU A 10 -26.64 -5.59 -29.56
CA LEU A 10 -26.17 -6.02 -28.24
C LEU A 10 -24.64 -6.13 -28.18
N VAL A 11 -24.01 -6.73 -29.19
CA VAL A 11 -22.55 -6.87 -29.25
C VAL A 11 -21.88 -5.49 -29.37
N ALA A 12 -22.39 -4.60 -30.21
CA ALA A 12 -21.86 -3.24 -30.34
C ALA A 12 -22.00 -2.43 -29.04
N GLY A 13 -23.14 -2.54 -28.35
CA GLY A 13 -23.36 -1.90 -27.05
C GLY A 13 -22.40 -2.39 -25.96
N ALA A 14 -22.13 -3.70 -25.90
CA ALA A 14 -21.18 -4.29 -24.96
C ALA A 14 -19.72 -3.83 -25.21
N CYS A 15 -19.31 -3.69 -26.47
CA CYS A 15 -17.99 -3.17 -26.82
C CYS A 15 -17.83 -1.69 -26.45
N ALA A 16 -18.85 -0.86 -26.69
CA ALA A 16 -18.80 0.57 -26.36
C ALA A 16 -18.73 0.81 -24.84
N ALA A 17 -19.48 0.04 -24.05
CA ALA A 17 -19.43 0.11 -22.59
C ALA A 17 -18.03 -0.24 -22.04
N SER A 18 -17.38 -1.24 -22.63
CA SER A 18 -16.02 -1.67 -22.23
C SER A 18 -14.97 -0.59 -22.52
N ALA A 19 -15.07 0.09 -23.67
CA ALA A 19 -14.15 1.16 -24.05
C ALA A 19 -14.26 2.38 -23.12
N ALA A 20 -15.47 2.73 -22.69
CA ALA A 20 -15.71 3.83 -21.76
C ALA A 20 -15.11 3.54 -20.37
N VAL A 21 -15.33 2.33 -19.84
CA VAL A 21 -14.75 1.91 -18.56
C VAL A 21 -13.22 1.90 -18.66
N PHE A 22 -12.65 1.30 -19.70
CA PHE A 22 -11.21 1.21 -19.87
C PHE A 22 -10.56 2.59 -20.05
N GLY A 23 -11.17 3.48 -20.84
CA GLY A 23 -10.73 4.85 -21.01
C GLY A 23 -10.74 5.65 -19.71
N SER A 24 -11.76 5.47 -18.87
CA SER A 24 -11.87 6.15 -17.57
C SER A 24 -10.80 5.69 -16.57
N VAL A 25 -10.47 4.39 -16.54
CA VAL A 25 -9.42 3.85 -15.67
C VAL A 25 -8.04 4.33 -16.14
N ALA A 26 -7.79 4.29 -17.44
CA ALA A 26 -6.53 4.76 -18.01
C ALA A 26 -6.31 6.26 -17.78
N ALA A 27 -7.37 7.08 -17.83
CA ALA A 27 -7.30 8.50 -17.51
C ALA A 27 -6.98 8.74 -16.03
N ARG A 28 -7.57 7.96 -15.11
CA ARG A 28 -7.28 8.06 -13.66
C ARG A 28 -5.85 7.66 -13.32
N LEU A 29 -5.33 6.59 -13.92
CA LEU A 29 -3.95 6.16 -13.72
C LEU A 29 -2.94 7.18 -14.26
N ARG A 30 -3.30 7.95 -15.29
CA ARG A 30 -2.46 9.03 -15.85
C ARG A 30 -2.62 10.36 -15.14
N ALA A 31 -3.68 10.54 -14.37
CA ALA A 31 -3.93 11.74 -13.59
C ALA A 31 -3.23 11.72 -12.22
N GLU A 32 -2.31 10.77 -11.99
CA GLU A 32 -1.39 10.81 -10.85
C GLU A 32 -0.54 12.07 -10.97
N GLU A 33 -0.83 13.05 -10.12
CA GLU A 33 -0.02 14.24 -9.94
C GLU A 33 1.33 13.80 -9.39
N SER A 34 2.43 14.28 -9.97
CA SER A 34 3.77 13.93 -9.53
C SER A 34 3.91 14.32 -8.05
N ASN A 35 3.92 13.31 -7.17
CA ASN A 35 4.17 13.53 -5.75
C ASN A 35 5.52 14.26 -5.61
N PRO A 36 5.67 15.25 -4.70
CA PRO A 36 7.00 15.75 -4.36
C PRO A 36 7.93 14.61 -3.97
N PRO A 37 9.26 14.79 -4.13
CA PRO A 37 10.23 13.78 -3.74
C PRO A 37 10.02 13.36 -2.28
N PRO A 38 10.25 12.07 -1.95
CA PRO A 38 10.05 11.58 -0.61
C PRO A 38 11.00 12.27 0.37
N GLU A 39 10.46 12.66 1.53
CA GLU A 39 11.19 13.26 2.66
C GLU A 39 12.36 12.37 3.15
N THR A 40 12.28 11.05 2.87
CA THR A 40 13.28 10.07 3.26
C THR A 40 13.59 9.13 2.09
N THR A 41 14.88 8.84 1.88
CA THR A 41 15.34 7.93 0.82
C THR A 41 15.67 6.53 1.32
N THR A 42 15.63 6.33 2.65
CA THR A 42 15.98 5.07 3.29
C THR A 42 14.81 4.54 4.11
N ILE A 43 14.47 3.27 3.91
CA ILE A 43 13.44 2.55 4.67
C ILE A 43 14.02 1.27 5.27
N ARG A 44 13.83 1.08 6.57
CA ARG A 44 14.16 -0.12 7.35
C ARG A 44 12.90 -0.96 7.57
N LEU A 45 12.80 -2.08 6.88
CA LEU A 45 11.68 -3.00 6.97
C LEU A 45 12.00 -4.17 7.90
N ALA A 46 11.05 -4.51 8.77
CA ALA A 46 11.17 -5.69 9.61
C ALA A 46 11.12 -6.97 8.77
N LYS A 47 12.20 -7.75 8.76
CA LYS A 47 12.28 -9.02 8.03
C LYS A 47 11.53 -10.11 8.78
N LYS A 48 10.72 -10.88 8.05
CA LYS A 48 10.00 -12.02 8.61
C LYS A 48 9.77 -13.11 7.55
N PRO A 49 10.07 -14.39 7.85
CA PRO A 49 9.83 -15.50 6.94
C PRO A 49 8.36 -15.97 7.01
N SER A 50 7.41 -15.11 6.64
CA SER A 50 6.00 -15.49 6.55
C SER A 50 5.39 -15.02 5.24
N ILE A 51 4.61 -15.89 4.60
CA ILE A 51 4.03 -15.64 3.28
C ILE A 51 3.16 -14.37 3.23
N CYS A 52 2.53 -14.00 4.34
CA CYS A 52 1.72 -12.78 4.43
C CYS A 52 2.54 -11.48 4.35
N ILE A 53 3.88 -11.56 4.40
CA ILE A 53 4.83 -10.45 4.26
C ILE A 53 5.47 -10.45 2.86
N ALA A 54 5.23 -11.49 2.06
CA ALA A 54 5.80 -11.64 0.73
C ALA A 54 5.71 -10.37 -0.15
N PRO A 55 4.59 -9.61 -0.16
CA PRO A 55 4.50 -8.38 -0.95
C PRO A 55 5.59 -7.34 -0.63
N GLN A 56 6.11 -7.29 0.60
CA GLN A 56 7.15 -6.32 1.00
C GLN A 56 8.53 -6.63 0.41
N TYR A 57 8.72 -7.79 -0.22
CA TYR A 57 10.00 -8.15 -0.85
C TYR A 57 10.07 -7.83 -2.34
N VAL A 58 8.94 -7.47 -2.96
CA VAL A 58 8.88 -7.13 -4.39
C VAL A 58 8.74 -5.62 -4.65
N VAL A 59 8.68 -4.81 -3.58
CA VAL A 59 8.44 -3.36 -3.69
C VAL A 59 9.69 -2.54 -3.98
N SER A 60 10.89 -3.12 -3.90
CA SER A 60 12.15 -2.36 -4.06
C SER A 60 12.17 -1.55 -5.35
N ASP A 61 11.76 -2.13 -6.48
CA ASP A 61 11.77 -1.44 -7.77
C ASP A 61 10.73 -0.31 -7.84
N LEU A 62 9.57 -0.52 -7.20
CA LEU A 62 8.53 0.50 -7.10
C LEU A 62 8.99 1.67 -6.22
N LEU A 63 9.58 1.38 -5.06
CA LEU A 63 10.09 2.39 -4.14
C LEU A 63 11.26 3.17 -4.75
N ASN A 64 12.14 2.51 -5.51
CA ASN A 64 13.20 3.19 -6.25
C ASN A 64 12.65 4.18 -7.29
N ALA A 65 11.58 3.81 -8.01
CA ALA A 65 10.92 4.68 -8.98
C ALA A 65 10.36 5.95 -8.33
N GLU A 66 9.90 5.85 -7.08
CA GLU A 66 9.42 6.97 -6.27
C GLU A 66 10.55 7.78 -5.58
N GLY A 67 11.82 7.39 -5.73
CA GLY A 67 12.98 8.09 -5.14
C GLY A 67 13.47 7.54 -3.79
N ILE A 68 12.92 6.42 -3.31
CA ILE A 68 13.44 5.69 -2.14
C ILE A 68 14.52 4.73 -2.61
N SER A 69 15.78 5.14 -2.50
CA SER A 69 16.93 4.44 -3.07
C SER A 69 17.52 3.35 -2.17
N LYS A 70 17.16 3.32 -0.88
CA LYS A 70 17.78 2.40 0.08
C LYS A 70 16.74 1.64 0.90
N LEU A 71 16.53 0.38 0.55
CA LEU A 71 15.71 -0.54 1.34
C LEU A 71 16.60 -1.47 2.17
N VAL A 72 16.41 -1.47 3.49
CA VAL A 72 17.17 -2.30 4.43
C VAL A 72 16.21 -3.25 5.14
N TYR A 73 16.49 -4.54 5.09
CA TYR A 73 15.75 -5.53 5.87
C TYR A 73 16.44 -5.77 7.21
N VAL A 74 15.72 -5.54 8.31
CA VAL A 74 16.23 -5.66 9.68
C VAL A 74 15.59 -6.89 10.32
N GLU A 75 16.43 -7.82 10.79
CA GLU A 75 15.95 -8.95 11.59
C GLU A 75 15.37 -8.42 12.92
N SER A 76 14.18 -8.88 13.27
CA SER A 76 13.50 -8.41 14.49
C SER A 76 12.53 -9.45 15.03
N ASP A 77 12.49 -9.55 16.35
CA ASP A 77 11.51 -10.39 17.04
C ASP A 77 10.11 -9.78 16.94
N ALA A 78 9.13 -10.61 16.61
CA ALA A 78 7.76 -10.16 16.43
C ALA A 78 7.10 -9.71 17.75
N GLY A 79 6.10 -8.85 17.65
CA GLY A 79 5.32 -8.42 18.82
C GLY A 79 5.93 -7.21 19.51
N VAL A 80 6.05 -7.24 20.83
CA VAL A 80 6.46 -6.08 21.64
C VAL A 80 7.87 -5.61 21.29
N GLU A 81 8.80 -6.52 21.02
CA GLU A 81 10.17 -6.16 20.66
C GLU A 81 10.23 -5.38 19.34
N GLN A 82 9.39 -5.74 18.37
CA GLN A 82 9.25 -4.97 17.13
C GLN A 82 8.66 -3.58 17.36
N THR A 83 7.68 -3.45 18.26
CA THR A 83 7.13 -2.14 18.65
C THR A 83 8.20 -1.27 19.31
N LYS A 84 9.04 -1.85 20.17
CA LYS A 84 10.19 -1.15 20.76
C LYS A 84 11.21 -0.75 19.70
N ALA A 85 11.50 -1.61 18.74
CA ALA A 85 12.40 -1.32 17.63
C ALA A 85 11.89 -0.15 16.76
N ILE A 86 10.58 -0.05 16.53
CA ILE A 86 9.96 1.12 15.88
C ILE A 86 10.10 2.37 16.76
N ALA A 87 9.77 2.28 18.05
CA ALA A 87 9.86 3.42 18.96
C ALA A 87 11.30 3.96 19.09
N LYS A 88 12.29 3.10 18.93
CA LYS A 88 13.72 3.44 18.94
C LYS A 88 14.23 3.96 17.58
N GLY A 89 13.48 3.76 16.50
CA GLY A 89 13.88 4.11 15.14
C GLY A 89 14.79 3.06 14.47
N ASP A 90 14.96 1.88 15.06
CA ASP A 90 15.75 0.79 14.46
C ASP A 90 15.03 0.19 13.24
N ILE A 91 13.70 0.33 13.16
CA ILE A 91 12.83 -0.12 12.06
C ILE A 91 11.81 0.99 11.76
N ASP A 92 11.53 1.25 10.49
CA ASP A 92 10.57 2.29 10.06
C ASP A 92 9.16 1.71 9.89
N ILE A 93 9.07 0.52 9.30
CA ILE A 93 7.78 -0.13 8.99
C ILE A 93 7.79 -1.57 9.47
N THR A 94 6.71 -1.94 10.16
CA THR A 94 6.39 -3.34 10.44
C THR A 94 4.99 -3.71 9.96
N ARG A 95 4.74 -5.00 9.78
CA ARG A 95 3.38 -5.51 9.71
C ARG A 95 2.70 -5.39 11.06
N VAL A 96 1.80 -4.42 11.10
CA VAL A 96 0.86 -4.23 12.18
C VAL A 96 -0.31 -5.21 12.06
N ARG A 97 -0.62 -5.96 13.14
CA ARG A 97 -1.93 -6.65 13.24
C ARG A 97 -2.98 -5.62 13.68
N PRO A 98 -4.12 -5.47 12.97
CA PRO A 98 -5.09 -4.39 13.22
C PRO A 98 -5.58 -4.31 14.67
N GLN A 99 -5.69 -5.47 15.34
CA GLN A 99 -6.22 -5.59 16.71
C GLN A 99 -5.32 -4.91 17.76
N ILE A 100 -4.00 -5.08 17.65
CA ILE A 100 -3.02 -4.60 18.64
C ILE A 100 -2.71 -3.12 18.44
N PHE A 101 -2.69 -2.63 17.20
CA PHE A 101 -2.43 -1.22 16.92
C PHE A 101 -3.59 -0.32 17.26
N ARG A 102 -4.85 -0.75 17.06
CA ARG A 102 -6.00 -0.02 17.59
C ARG A 102 -5.92 0.16 19.11
N LEU A 103 -5.54 -0.89 19.84
CA LEU A 103 -5.39 -0.83 21.30
C LEU A 103 -4.20 0.06 21.71
N PHE A 104 -3.05 -0.10 21.06
CA PHE A 104 -1.86 0.69 21.36
C PHE A 104 -2.05 2.17 21.01
N PHE A 105 -2.64 2.50 19.85
CA PHE A 105 -2.91 3.89 19.46
C PHE A 105 -3.94 4.52 20.39
N ARG A 106 -5.01 3.79 20.76
CA ARG A 106 -5.98 4.27 21.76
C ARG A 106 -5.35 4.45 23.14
N ALA A 107 -4.42 3.59 23.54
CA ALA A 107 -3.68 3.72 24.79
C ALA A 107 -2.69 4.91 24.76
N ALA A 108 -1.97 5.11 23.67
CA ALA A 108 -1.06 6.24 23.45
C ALA A 108 -1.84 7.57 23.41
N GLU A 109 -2.99 7.59 22.74
CA GLU A 109 -3.88 8.75 22.68
C GLU A 109 -4.52 9.05 24.05
N SER A 110 -4.84 8.01 24.84
CA SER A 110 -5.28 8.17 26.23
C SER A 110 -4.18 8.74 27.12
N ALA A 111 -2.94 8.24 26.99
CA ALA A 111 -1.80 8.72 27.77
C ALA A 111 -1.46 10.18 27.47
N ASN A 112 -1.56 10.59 26.20
CA ASN A 112 -1.32 11.97 25.76
C ASN A 112 -2.46 12.94 26.18
N ARG A 113 -3.68 12.42 26.41
CA ARG A 113 -4.81 13.21 26.92
C ARG A 113 -4.72 13.49 28.42
N THR A 114 -4.12 12.57 29.19
CA THR A 114 -3.86 12.76 30.63
C THR A 114 -2.66 13.68 30.95
N SER A 115 -1.84 14.03 29.95
CA SER A 115 -0.72 14.96 30.10
C SER A 115 -1.02 16.41 29.66
N ARG A 116 -2.29 16.73 29.35
CA ARG A 116 -2.81 18.10 29.18
C ARG A 116 -3.79 18.41 30.30
#